data_AF-A0A2U1FLY5-F1
#
_entry.id   AF-A0A2U1FLY5-F1
#
_cell.length_a   1.000
_cell.length_b   1.000
_cell.length_c   1.000
_cell.angle_alpha   90.00
_cell.angle_beta   90.00
_cell.angle_gamma   90.00
#
_symmetry.space_group_name_H-M   'P 1'
#
loop_
_entity.id
_entity.type
_entity.pdbx_description
1 polymer ?
#
loop_
_entity_poly.entity_id
_entity_poly.type
_entity_poly.pdbx_seq_one_letter_code
_entity_poly.pdbx_strand_id
1 'polypeptide(L)'
;MTSLLRGFRRGVAAGAAGTTALNAATQADMVLRARPASSAPTQAVTAAAQRLGVEVPGGRSARTHRLEGLGALAGTATGLAVGGVAGVLRAAGVRLPAAVGGPVLGAAAMLATDLPMSRLGVSDPRRWSAADWTADAIPHLVYGVTTHAVLAAGDDPRVGGPPAPSAAALARAAALGAATGCRSTVGLTALALRARASDPRAASWFASPGRRAVPVLATLGEMAGDKSPAVPDRTSPGGLAPRIVLASTAADLAAHRDRYEGGPPALVAALAAVGTSVLGQRMRGMAAQRFGSDLPGALVEDAVASGLAWLGAGGVTRRSTVPGS
;
A
#
# COMPACT_ATOMS: atom_id res chain seq x y z
N MET A 1 18.47 -1.03 -6.48
CA MET A 1 18.47 -0.48 -5.11
C MET A 1 18.76 1.03 -5.05
N THR A 2 19.72 1.54 -5.83
CA THR A 2 20.08 2.98 -5.89
C THR A 2 18.94 3.91 -6.33
N SER A 3 18.08 3.48 -7.25
CA SER A 3 16.90 4.26 -7.70
C SER A 3 15.84 4.41 -6.59
N LEU A 4 15.48 3.32 -5.91
CA LEU A 4 14.47 3.34 -4.83
C LEU A 4 14.93 4.17 -3.63
N LEU A 5 16.20 4.07 -3.23
CA LEU A 5 16.75 4.88 -2.14
C LEU A 5 16.75 6.38 -2.49
N ARG A 6 17.07 6.72 -3.75
CA ARG A 6 16.97 8.10 -4.26
C ARG A 6 15.51 8.58 -4.26
N GLY A 7 14.59 7.72 -4.68
CA GLY A 7 13.13 7.94 -4.61
C GLY A 7 12.67 8.21 -3.19
N PHE A 8 13.05 7.35 -2.24
CA PHE A 8 12.74 7.51 -0.82
C PHE A 8 13.24 8.86 -0.27
N ARG A 9 14.50 9.23 -0.50
CA ARG A 9 15.06 10.51 -0.03
C ARG A 9 14.31 11.72 -0.61
N ARG A 10 14.00 11.69 -1.92
CA ARG A 10 13.17 12.72 -2.56
C ARG A 10 11.76 12.76 -1.97
N GLY A 11 11.20 11.59 -1.70
CA GLY A 11 9.91 11.43 -1.03
C GLY A 11 9.89 12.02 0.37
N VAL A 12 10.90 11.75 1.19
CA VAL A 12 11.05 12.33 2.53
C VAL A 12 11.11 13.86 2.45
N ALA A 13 11.89 14.41 1.51
CA ALA A 13 11.94 15.86 1.30
C ALA A 13 10.58 16.45 0.86
N ALA A 14 9.85 15.74 -0.02
CA ALA A 14 8.51 16.14 -0.43
C ALA A 14 7.47 16.03 0.70
N GLY A 15 7.59 15.02 1.57
CA GLY A 15 6.78 14.86 2.77
C GLY A 15 7.06 15.96 3.79
N ALA A 16 8.32 16.39 3.92
CA ALA A 16 8.70 17.54 4.76
C ALA A 16 8.02 18.82 4.24
N ALA A 17 8.09 19.09 2.94
CA ALA A 17 7.43 20.23 2.32
C ALA A 17 5.90 20.20 2.53
N GLY A 18 5.27 19.03 2.33
CA GLY A 18 3.85 18.85 2.59
C GLY A 18 3.48 19.07 4.06
N THR A 19 4.29 18.57 4.99
CA THR A 19 4.08 18.76 6.45
C THR A 19 4.15 20.24 6.83
N THR A 20 5.11 20.98 6.27
CA THR A 20 5.19 22.44 6.44
C THR A 20 3.92 23.13 5.93
N ALA A 21 3.44 22.77 4.74
CA ALA A 21 2.23 23.35 4.16
C ALA A 21 0.97 23.01 4.98
N LEU A 22 0.84 21.78 5.47
CA LEU A 22 -0.23 21.35 6.38
C LEU A 22 -0.24 22.15 7.67
N ASN A 23 0.93 22.31 8.31
CA ASN A 23 1.07 23.08 9.54
C ASN A 23 0.69 24.54 9.32
N ALA A 24 1.11 25.14 8.20
CA ALA A 24 0.73 26.49 7.83
C ALA A 24 -0.79 26.63 7.62
N ALA A 25 -1.42 25.69 6.90
CA ALA A 25 -2.87 25.69 6.70
C ALA A 25 -3.63 25.53 8.03
N THR A 26 -3.16 24.65 8.91
CA THR A 26 -3.74 24.44 10.25
C THR A 26 -3.61 25.70 11.11
N GLN A 27 -2.45 26.35 11.11
CA GLN A 27 -2.23 27.59 11.85
C GLN A 27 -3.05 28.76 11.30
N ALA A 28 -3.17 28.86 9.98
CA ALA A 28 -4.06 29.84 9.35
C ALA A 28 -5.53 29.63 9.77
N ASP A 29 -6.01 28.38 9.81
CA ASP A 29 -7.35 28.06 10.31
C ASP A 29 -7.54 28.47 11.77
N MET A 30 -6.56 28.18 12.64
CA MET A 30 -6.60 28.61 14.05
C MET A 30 -6.67 30.13 14.20
N VAL A 31 -5.89 30.87 13.42
CA VAL A 31 -5.89 32.35 13.44
C VAL A 31 -7.23 32.90 12.90
N LEU A 32 -7.71 32.39 11.78
CA LEU A 32 -8.91 32.91 11.11
C LEU A 32 -10.20 32.58 11.87
N ARG A 33 -10.28 31.41 12.50
CA ARG A 33 -11.47 30.96 13.25
C ARG A 33 -11.35 31.15 14.76
N ALA A 34 -10.22 31.67 15.24
CA ALA A 34 -9.90 31.82 16.67
C ALA A 34 -10.13 30.54 17.49
N ARG A 35 -9.84 29.37 16.91
CA ARG A 35 -10.05 28.07 17.56
C ARG A 35 -8.77 27.58 18.27
N PRO A 36 -8.89 26.83 19.38
CA PRO A 36 -7.73 26.30 20.09
C PRO A 36 -7.01 25.22 19.27
N ALA A 37 -5.74 24.99 19.58
CA ALA A 37 -4.98 23.86 19.04
C ALA A 37 -5.61 22.52 19.45
N SER A 38 -5.52 21.54 18.55
CA SER A 38 -6.03 20.19 18.83
C SER A 38 -5.18 19.48 19.88
N SER A 39 -5.85 18.84 20.85
CA SER A 39 -5.19 17.95 21.82
C SER A 39 -5.09 16.50 21.33
N ALA A 40 -5.64 16.17 20.16
CA ALA A 40 -5.69 14.81 19.63
C ALA A 40 -4.30 14.14 19.48
N PRO A 41 -3.23 14.82 19.00
CA PRO A 41 -1.90 14.21 18.93
C PRO A 41 -1.34 13.82 20.31
N THR A 42 -1.51 14.69 21.31
CA THR A 42 -1.10 14.44 22.69
C THR A 42 -1.88 13.28 23.29
N GLN A 43 -3.19 13.21 23.06
CA GLN A 43 -4.03 12.08 23.49
C GLN A 43 -3.62 10.77 22.81
N ALA A 44 -3.30 10.79 21.51
CA ALA A 44 -2.84 9.63 20.76
C ALA A 44 -1.53 9.06 21.31
N VAL A 45 -0.53 9.91 21.56
CA VAL A 45 0.73 9.48 22.16
C VAL A 45 0.51 8.97 23.60
N THR A 46 -0.35 9.62 24.36
CA THR A 46 -0.69 9.18 25.73
C THR A 46 -1.32 7.78 25.71
N ALA A 47 -2.31 7.55 24.86
CA ALA A 47 -2.97 6.26 24.70
C ALA A 47 -1.99 5.18 24.21
N ALA A 48 -1.08 5.53 23.29
CA ALA A 48 -0.04 4.62 22.81
C ALA A 48 0.93 4.23 23.93
N ALA A 49 1.42 5.21 24.72
CA ALA A 49 2.31 4.97 25.85
C ALA A 49 1.65 4.06 26.92
N GLN A 50 0.38 4.30 27.24
CA GLN A 50 -0.39 3.45 28.14
C GLN A 50 -0.52 2.01 27.63
N ARG A 51 -0.83 1.82 26.34
CA ARG A 51 -0.91 0.47 25.74
C ARG A 51 0.42 -0.27 25.72
N LEU A 52 1.53 0.46 25.59
CA LEU A 52 2.87 -0.11 25.58
C LEU A 52 3.47 -0.29 26.98
N GLY A 53 2.77 0.14 28.04
CA GLY A 53 3.29 0.11 29.40
C GLY A 53 4.50 1.04 29.61
N VAL A 54 4.66 2.06 28.76
CA VAL A 54 5.78 3.01 28.82
C VAL A 54 5.36 4.23 29.64
N GLU A 55 6.04 4.46 30.75
CA GLU A 55 5.86 5.69 31.51
C GLU A 55 6.68 6.83 30.90
N VAL A 56 6.03 7.97 30.67
CA VAL A 56 6.71 9.20 30.25
C VAL A 56 7.27 9.89 31.50
N PRO A 57 8.60 9.99 31.65
CA PRO A 57 9.21 10.45 32.89
C PRO A 57 9.02 11.95 33.15
N GLY A 58 9.01 12.33 34.42
CA GLY A 58 8.93 13.71 34.90
C GLY A 58 7.69 14.02 35.74
N GLY A 59 7.74 15.13 36.49
CA GLY A 59 6.57 15.66 37.19
C GLY A 59 5.47 16.14 36.23
N ARG A 60 4.29 16.52 36.76
CA ARG A 60 3.09 16.84 35.96
C ARG A 60 3.37 17.75 34.75
N SER A 61 3.97 18.93 34.96
CA SER A 61 4.23 19.89 33.88
C SER A 61 5.26 19.38 32.87
N ALA A 62 6.33 18.73 33.34
CA ALA A 62 7.36 18.16 32.46
C ALA A 62 6.80 17.04 31.59
N ARG A 63 5.91 16.20 32.15
CA ARG A 63 5.22 15.13 31.43
C ARG A 63 4.32 15.70 30.34
N THR A 64 3.54 16.74 30.62
CA THR A 64 2.68 17.40 29.62
C THR A 64 3.48 17.92 28.43
N HIS A 65 4.55 18.69 28.67
CA HIS A 65 5.40 19.21 27.59
C HIS A 65 6.06 18.09 26.76
N ARG A 66 6.46 16.98 27.39
CA ARG A 66 7.00 15.81 26.67
C ARG A 66 5.95 15.17 25.78
N LEU A 67 4.73 14.98 26.27
CA LEU A 67 3.64 14.40 25.49
C LEU A 67 3.24 15.27 24.30
N GLU A 68 3.19 16.60 24.49
CA GLU A 68 2.98 17.57 23.41
C GLU A 68 4.08 17.48 22.35
N GLY A 69 5.34 17.50 22.77
CA GLY A 69 6.49 17.36 21.87
C GLY A 69 6.49 16.03 21.10
N LEU A 70 6.18 14.93 21.79
CA LEU A 70 6.04 13.62 21.15
C LEU A 70 4.89 13.57 20.14
N GLY A 71 3.75 14.22 20.44
CA GLY A 71 2.63 14.35 19.51
C GLY A 71 3.04 15.06 18.23
N ALA A 72 3.75 16.19 18.34
CA ALA A 72 4.28 16.93 17.20
C ALA A 72 5.30 16.12 16.38
N LEU A 73 6.22 15.41 17.05
CA LEU A 73 7.20 14.53 16.41
C LEU A 73 6.53 13.38 15.66
N ALA A 74 5.50 12.75 16.25
CA ALA A 74 4.75 11.68 15.61
C ALA A 74 4.04 12.16 14.33
N GLY A 75 3.46 13.36 14.35
CA GLY A 75 2.87 13.98 13.16
C GLY A 75 3.90 14.20 12.05
N THR A 76 5.06 14.78 12.40
CA THR A 76 6.15 15.01 11.44
C THR A 76 6.70 13.70 10.88
N ALA A 77 6.93 12.70 11.73
CA ALA A 77 7.38 11.37 11.30
C ALA A 77 6.39 10.72 10.33
N THR A 78 5.08 10.88 10.59
CA THR A 78 4.02 10.37 9.69
C THR A 78 4.08 11.04 8.32
N GLY A 79 4.19 12.38 8.26
CA GLY A 79 4.33 13.11 7.01
C GLY A 79 5.59 12.71 6.22
N LEU A 80 6.74 12.60 6.88
CA LEU A 80 7.98 12.14 6.23
C LEU A 80 7.85 10.71 5.69
N ALA A 81 7.20 9.81 6.45
CA ALA A 81 6.98 8.43 6.05
C ALA A 81 6.06 8.32 4.83
N VAL A 82 4.93 9.03 4.85
CA VAL A 82 3.98 9.06 3.71
C VAL A 82 4.67 9.62 2.46
N GLY A 83 5.41 10.72 2.59
CA GLY A 83 6.21 11.26 1.49
C GLY A 83 7.28 10.28 0.99
N GLY A 84 8.00 9.62 1.90
CA GLY A 84 9.02 8.61 1.58
C GLY A 84 8.45 7.45 0.76
N VAL A 85 7.30 6.92 1.17
CA VAL A 85 6.56 5.88 0.43
C VAL A 85 6.13 6.40 -0.94
N ALA A 86 5.58 7.61 -1.03
CA ALA A 86 5.21 8.23 -2.30
C ALA A 86 6.40 8.38 -3.25
N GLY A 87 7.57 8.76 -2.74
CA GLY A 87 8.81 8.85 -3.51
C GLY A 87 9.32 7.50 -4.00
N VAL A 88 9.18 6.43 -3.20
CA VAL A 88 9.48 5.05 -3.62
C VAL A 88 8.53 4.61 -4.73
N LEU A 89 7.21 4.82 -4.57
CA LEU A 89 6.21 4.48 -5.58
C LEU A 89 6.49 5.22 -6.90
N ARG A 90 6.87 6.49 -6.82
CA ARG A 90 7.18 7.28 -8.00
C ARG A 90 8.48 6.86 -8.68
N ALA A 91 9.50 6.48 -7.91
CA ALA A 91 10.73 5.89 -8.45
C ALA A 91 10.49 4.49 -9.07
N ALA A 92 9.43 3.80 -8.64
CA ALA A 92 8.94 2.58 -9.28
C ALA A 92 8.05 2.85 -10.52
N GLY A 93 7.81 4.12 -10.88
CA GLY A 93 7.06 4.51 -12.08
C GLY A 93 5.61 4.92 -11.85
N VAL A 94 5.12 4.97 -10.60
CA VAL A 94 3.75 5.46 -10.33
C VAL A 94 3.70 6.97 -10.55
N ARG A 95 3.06 7.41 -11.65
CA ARG A 95 2.87 8.83 -11.98
C ARG A 95 1.38 9.14 -12.18
N LEU A 96 0.74 9.60 -11.12
CA LEU A 96 -0.65 10.06 -11.20
C LEU A 96 -0.69 11.51 -11.71
N PRO A 97 -1.69 11.89 -12.52
CA PRO A 97 -1.94 13.29 -12.85
C PRO A 97 -2.17 14.11 -11.58
N ALA A 98 -1.78 15.39 -11.58
CA ALA A 98 -1.86 16.24 -10.39
C ALA A 98 -3.26 16.29 -9.76
N ALA A 99 -4.31 16.30 -10.59
CA ALA A 99 -5.71 16.27 -10.16
C ALA A 99 -6.10 15.04 -9.33
N VAL A 100 -5.33 13.94 -9.42
CA VAL A 100 -5.56 12.69 -8.70
C VAL A 100 -4.48 12.46 -7.65
N GLY A 101 -3.21 12.66 -8.01
CA GLY A 101 -2.07 12.36 -7.16
C GLY A 101 -2.02 13.17 -5.87
N GLY A 102 -2.34 14.46 -5.94
CA GLY A 102 -2.42 15.33 -4.76
C GLY A 102 -3.49 14.87 -3.77
N PRO A 103 -4.78 14.79 -4.18
CA PRO A 103 -5.86 14.32 -3.33
C PRO A 103 -5.65 12.92 -2.75
N VAL A 104 -5.13 11.97 -3.55
CA VAL A 104 -4.84 10.60 -3.06
C VAL A 104 -3.75 10.62 -1.99
N LEU A 105 -2.70 11.41 -2.15
CA LEU A 105 -1.66 11.54 -1.12
C LEU A 105 -2.17 12.23 0.15
N GLY A 106 -3.07 13.20 0.00
CA GLY A 106 -3.71 13.85 1.14
C GLY A 106 -4.59 12.88 1.92
N ALA A 107 -5.44 12.12 1.22
CA ALA A 107 -6.26 11.07 1.82
C ALA A 107 -5.42 9.97 2.48
N ALA A 108 -4.27 9.61 1.89
CA ALA A 108 -3.36 8.64 2.48
C ALA A 108 -2.72 9.17 3.78
N ALA A 109 -2.34 10.45 3.83
CA ALA A 109 -1.82 11.08 5.03
C ALA A 109 -2.88 11.17 6.14
N MET A 110 -4.09 11.61 5.79
CA MET A 110 -5.26 11.67 6.68
C MET A 110 -5.58 10.29 7.26
N LEU A 111 -5.60 9.25 6.42
CA LEU A 111 -5.80 7.88 6.88
C LEU A 111 -4.66 7.41 7.81
N ALA A 112 -3.41 7.79 7.51
CA ALA A 112 -2.24 7.39 8.29
C ALA A 112 -2.24 7.99 9.70
N THR A 113 -2.82 9.18 9.89
CA THR A 113 -2.99 9.84 11.19
C THR A 113 -4.26 9.37 11.90
N ASP A 114 -5.40 9.31 11.20
CA ASP A 114 -6.71 9.03 11.80
C ASP A 114 -6.92 7.57 12.18
N LEU A 115 -6.42 6.63 11.38
CA LEU A 115 -6.65 5.21 11.64
C LEU A 115 -6.04 4.77 12.98
N PRO A 116 -4.78 5.12 13.32
CA PRO A 116 -4.25 4.89 14.66
C PRO A 116 -5.06 5.59 15.76
N MET A 117 -5.42 6.87 15.59
CA MET A 117 -6.21 7.60 16.58
C MET A 117 -7.56 6.95 16.85
N SER A 118 -8.22 6.47 15.80
CA SER A 118 -9.49 5.75 15.90
C SER A 118 -9.35 4.42 16.62
N ARG A 119 -8.30 3.64 16.32
CA ARG A 119 -8.02 2.39 17.04
C ARG A 119 -7.61 2.60 18.49
N LEU A 120 -7.06 3.76 18.82
CA LEU A 120 -6.72 4.16 20.20
C LEU A 120 -7.95 4.66 20.97
N GLY A 121 -9.09 4.86 20.31
CA GLY A 121 -10.29 5.42 20.92
C GLY A 121 -10.21 6.94 21.16
N VAL A 122 -9.24 7.61 20.54
CA VAL A 122 -9.03 9.06 20.66
C VAL A 122 -9.97 9.85 19.75
N SER A 123 -10.34 9.27 18.60
CA SER A 123 -11.24 9.90 17.62
C SER A 123 -12.18 8.87 16.99
N ASP A 124 -13.36 9.31 16.54
CA ASP A 124 -14.28 8.46 15.76
C ASP A 124 -14.78 9.24 14.53
N PRO A 125 -14.22 8.99 13.33
CA PRO A 125 -14.62 9.68 12.10
C PRO A 125 -16.11 9.55 11.76
N ARG A 126 -16.79 8.53 12.30
CA ARG A 126 -18.23 8.30 12.08
C ARG A 126 -19.10 9.27 12.87
N ARG A 127 -18.54 9.94 13.87
CA ARG A 127 -19.23 10.90 14.75
C ARG A 127 -18.79 12.34 14.50
N TRP A 128 -17.89 12.56 13.55
CA TRP A 128 -17.38 13.89 13.22
C TRP A 128 -18.48 14.78 12.66
N SER A 129 -18.49 16.04 13.10
CA SER A 129 -19.27 17.07 12.45
C SER A 129 -18.69 17.42 11.07
N ALA A 130 -19.45 18.12 10.23
CA ALA A 130 -18.93 18.65 8.97
C ALA A 130 -17.75 19.61 9.18
N ALA A 131 -17.75 20.34 10.31
CA ALA A 131 -16.65 21.22 10.67
C ALA A 131 -15.37 20.44 11.01
N ASP A 132 -15.48 19.33 11.75
CA ASP A 132 -14.35 18.46 12.08
C ASP A 132 -13.75 17.85 10.80
N TRP A 133 -14.61 17.32 9.92
CA TRP A 133 -14.20 16.82 8.61
C TRP A 133 -13.46 17.87 7.80
N THR A 134 -13.96 19.11 7.77
CA THR A 134 -13.34 20.19 7.00
C THR A 134 -12.00 20.61 7.59
N ALA A 135 -11.93 20.75 8.92
CA ALA A 135 -10.73 21.14 9.64
C ALA A 135 -9.61 20.09 9.53
N ASP A 136 -9.97 18.83 9.27
CA ASP A 136 -9.01 17.75 9.08
C ASP A 136 -8.67 17.52 7.59
N ALA A 137 -9.66 17.46 6.71
CA ALA A 137 -9.44 17.15 5.30
C ALA A 137 -8.68 18.25 4.54
N ILE A 138 -8.91 19.54 4.85
CA ILE A 138 -8.26 20.65 4.12
C ILE A 138 -6.74 20.65 4.35
N PRO A 139 -6.21 20.64 5.59
CA PRO A 139 -4.76 20.57 5.80
C PRO A 139 -4.11 19.32 5.18
N HIS A 140 -4.78 18.17 5.21
CA HIS A 140 -4.30 16.95 4.55
C HIS A 140 -4.33 17.03 3.03
N LEU A 141 -5.34 17.68 2.43
CA LEU A 141 -5.34 17.95 0.99
C LEU A 141 -4.18 18.87 0.59
N VAL A 142 -3.93 19.92 1.37
CA VAL A 142 -2.78 20.82 1.18
C VAL A 142 -1.46 20.04 1.26
N TYR A 143 -1.30 19.19 2.28
CA TYR A 143 -0.16 18.25 2.36
C TYR A 143 0.00 17.45 1.06
N GLY A 144 -1.08 16.79 0.62
CA GLY A 144 -1.04 15.89 -0.53
C GLY A 144 -0.67 16.61 -1.83
N VAL A 145 -1.27 17.77 -2.08
CA VAL A 145 -0.99 18.61 -3.25
C VAL A 145 0.47 19.10 -3.24
N THR A 146 0.96 19.60 -2.11
CA THR A 146 2.34 20.09 -1.99
C THR A 146 3.35 18.95 -2.15
N THR A 147 3.16 17.82 -1.47
CA THR A 147 4.03 16.65 -1.61
C THR A 147 4.03 16.12 -3.05
N HIS A 148 2.85 16.06 -3.68
CA HIS A 148 2.75 15.66 -5.08
C HIS A 148 3.49 16.62 -6.00
N ALA A 149 3.36 17.94 -5.82
CA ALA A 149 4.02 18.95 -6.65
C ALA A 149 5.54 18.92 -6.52
N VAL A 150 6.08 18.75 -5.31
CA VAL A 150 7.54 18.64 -5.09
C VAL A 150 8.09 17.37 -5.73
N LEU A 151 7.35 16.26 -5.65
CA LEU A 151 7.67 15.08 -6.42
C LEU A 151 7.60 15.39 -7.93
N ALA A 152 6.49 15.96 -8.41
CA ALA A 152 6.23 16.37 -9.81
C ALA A 152 7.45 17.06 -10.44
N ALA A 153 7.95 18.10 -9.78
CA ALA A 153 9.06 18.94 -10.23
C ALA A 153 10.38 18.19 -10.44
N GLY A 154 10.57 17.02 -9.82
CA GLY A 154 11.80 16.22 -9.94
C GLY A 154 11.85 15.26 -11.14
N ASP A 155 10.83 15.26 -12.00
CA ASP A 155 10.80 14.43 -13.21
C ASP A 155 11.44 15.15 -14.40
N ASP A 156 12.28 14.45 -15.16
CA ASP A 156 12.73 14.90 -16.48
C ASP A 156 11.71 14.44 -17.54
N PRO A 157 11.03 15.37 -18.25
CA PRO A 157 10.08 15.03 -19.32
C PRO A 157 10.73 14.36 -20.54
N ARG A 158 12.06 14.44 -20.68
CA ARG A 158 12.78 14.04 -21.90
C ARG A 158 13.13 12.56 -21.96
N VAL A 159 13.03 11.83 -20.86
CA VAL A 159 13.24 10.38 -20.82
C VAL A 159 11.88 9.70 -21.03
N GLY A 160 11.57 9.37 -22.28
CA GLY A 160 10.36 8.61 -22.62
C GLY A 160 10.36 7.24 -21.93
N GLY A 161 9.55 7.10 -20.88
CA GLY A 161 9.37 5.84 -20.15
C GLY A 161 8.58 4.81 -20.97
N PRO A 162 8.53 3.55 -20.51
CA PRO A 162 7.62 2.56 -21.08
C PRO A 162 6.17 3.09 -21.05
N PRO A 163 5.31 2.67 -21.99
CA PRO A 163 3.95 3.15 -22.09
C PRO A 163 3.15 2.85 -20.81
N ALA A 164 2.21 3.74 -20.50
CA ALA A 164 1.24 3.55 -19.41
C ALA A 164 0.45 2.23 -19.61
N PRO A 165 0.10 1.53 -18.52
CA PRO A 165 -0.62 0.26 -18.60
C PRO A 165 -2.04 0.47 -19.15
N SER A 166 -2.49 -0.47 -19.97
CA SER A 166 -3.90 -0.52 -20.39
C SER A 166 -4.81 -0.90 -19.22
N ALA A 167 -6.11 -0.58 -19.33
CA ALA A 167 -7.11 -1.02 -18.35
C ALA A 167 -7.10 -2.55 -18.14
N ALA A 168 -6.87 -3.32 -19.21
CA ALA A 168 -6.71 -4.77 -19.13
C ALA A 168 -5.46 -5.19 -18.35
N ALA A 169 -4.36 -4.46 -18.47
CA ALA A 169 -3.15 -4.72 -17.67
C ALA A 169 -3.38 -4.41 -16.18
N LEU A 170 -4.09 -3.31 -15.87
CA LEU A 170 -4.48 -3.00 -14.49
C LEU A 170 -5.46 -4.03 -13.91
N ALA A 171 -6.42 -4.53 -14.70
CA ALA A 171 -7.33 -5.60 -14.28
C ALA A 171 -6.59 -6.92 -14.00
N ARG A 172 -5.61 -7.28 -14.83
CA ARG A 172 -4.74 -8.44 -14.58
C ARG A 172 -3.89 -8.26 -13.32
N ALA A 173 -3.38 -7.06 -13.09
CA ALA A 173 -2.64 -6.73 -11.87
C ALA A 173 -3.53 -6.83 -10.62
N ALA A 174 -4.78 -6.35 -10.70
CA ALA A 174 -5.75 -6.50 -9.63
C ALA A 174 -6.06 -7.98 -9.36
N ALA A 175 -6.21 -8.81 -10.40
CA ALA A 175 -6.42 -10.25 -10.25
C ALA A 175 -5.22 -10.97 -9.62
N LEU A 176 -3.98 -10.64 -10.03
CA LEU A 176 -2.76 -11.16 -9.39
C LEU A 176 -2.67 -10.74 -7.92
N GLY A 177 -2.99 -9.49 -7.62
CA GLY A 177 -3.03 -8.97 -6.26
C GLY A 177 -4.09 -9.64 -5.40
N ALA A 178 -5.32 -9.75 -5.90
CA ALA A 178 -6.42 -10.42 -5.24
C ALA A 178 -6.11 -11.90 -4.93
N ALA A 179 -5.56 -12.62 -5.90
CA ALA A 179 -5.12 -14.00 -5.71
C ALA A 179 -4.03 -14.11 -4.63
N THR A 180 -3.06 -13.20 -4.68
CA THR A 180 -1.94 -13.14 -3.73
C THR A 180 -2.40 -12.78 -2.31
N GLY A 181 -3.42 -11.93 -2.17
CA GLY A 181 -4.00 -11.61 -0.87
C GLY A 181 -4.69 -12.82 -0.23
N CYS A 182 -5.37 -13.64 -1.03
CA CYS A 182 -5.91 -14.93 -0.57
C CYS A 182 -4.79 -15.90 -0.20
N ARG A 183 -3.80 -16.10 -1.08
CA ARG A 183 -2.64 -17.00 -0.86
C ARG A 183 -1.34 -16.36 -1.36
N SER A 184 -0.37 -16.13 -0.47
CA SER A 184 0.76 -15.23 -0.70
C SER A 184 1.62 -15.60 -1.91
N THR A 185 1.76 -16.88 -2.26
CA THR A 185 2.66 -17.30 -3.35
C THR A 185 1.97 -17.63 -4.67
N VAL A 186 0.62 -17.66 -4.71
CA VAL A 186 -0.11 -18.18 -5.88
C VAL A 186 0.04 -17.29 -7.12
N GLY A 187 0.06 -15.97 -6.95
CA GLY A 187 0.22 -15.01 -8.06
C GLY A 187 1.58 -15.14 -8.75
N LEU A 188 2.65 -15.27 -7.96
CA LEU A 188 4.01 -15.47 -8.49
C LEU A 188 4.16 -16.86 -9.13
N THR A 189 3.49 -17.87 -8.58
CA THR A 189 3.48 -19.23 -9.13
C THR A 189 2.83 -19.28 -10.50
N ALA A 190 1.65 -18.67 -10.67
CA ALA A 190 0.99 -18.60 -11.97
C ALA A 190 1.85 -17.90 -13.03
N LEU A 191 2.59 -16.85 -12.63
CA LEU A 191 3.53 -16.17 -13.50
C LEU A 191 4.72 -17.07 -13.88
N ALA A 192 5.32 -17.77 -12.91
CA ALA A 192 6.43 -18.68 -13.14
C ALA A 192 6.06 -19.86 -14.06
N LEU A 193 4.85 -20.41 -13.90
CA LEU A 193 4.30 -21.47 -14.76
C LEU A 193 4.09 -20.99 -16.21
N ARG A 194 3.84 -19.69 -16.41
CA ARG A 194 3.65 -19.06 -17.73
C ARG A 194 4.91 -18.40 -18.30
N ALA A 195 6.02 -18.42 -17.57
CA ALA A 195 7.28 -17.80 -18.00
C ALA A 195 7.89 -18.54 -19.20
N ARG A 196 8.31 -17.77 -20.21
CA ARG A 196 8.94 -18.25 -21.44
C ARG A 196 10.39 -17.79 -21.52
N ALA A 197 11.23 -18.55 -22.23
CA ALA A 197 12.62 -18.16 -22.48
C ALA A 197 12.74 -16.84 -23.27
N SER A 198 11.71 -16.50 -24.07
CA SER A 198 11.60 -15.26 -24.83
C SER A 198 11.22 -14.03 -23.99
N ASP A 199 10.83 -14.21 -22.72
CA ASP A 199 10.42 -13.11 -21.86
C ASP A 199 11.63 -12.26 -21.42
N PRO A 200 11.41 -10.99 -21.02
CA PRO A 200 12.47 -10.17 -20.45
C PRO A 200 13.18 -10.86 -19.28
N ARG A 201 14.48 -10.57 -19.10
CA ARG A 201 15.41 -11.29 -18.19
C ARG A 201 14.84 -11.63 -16.81
N ALA A 202 14.06 -10.72 -16.21
CA ALA A 202 13.48 -10.94 -14.89
C ALA A 202 12.37 -12.01 -14.89
N ALA A 203 11.54 -12.06 -15.93
CA ALA A 203 10.48 -13.06 -16.07
C ALA A 203 11.01 -14.39 -16.64
N SER A 204 11.93 -14.37 -17.60
CA SER A 204 12.54 -15.58 -18.18
C SER A 204 13.44 -16.34 -17.20
N TRP A 205 13.80 -15.75 -16.07
CA TRP A 205 14.46 -16.47 -14.97
C TRP A 205 13.68 -17.71 -14.53
N PHE A 206 12.34 -17.65 -14.54
CA PHE A 206 11.45 -18.77 -14.21
C PHE A 206 11.22 -19.76 -15.37
N ALA A 207 11.83 -19.55 -16.54
CA ALA A 207 11.71 -20.49 -17.66
C ALA A 207 12.45 -21.81 -17.41
N SER A 208 13.47 -21.80 -16.53
CA SER A 208 14.21 -23.01 -16.14
C SER A 208 13.39 -23.88 -15.17
N PRO A 209 13.29 -25.21 -15.38
CA PRO A 209 12.49 -26.10 -14.54
C PRO A 209 12.77 -26.00 -13.04
N GLY A 210 14.05 -25.97 -12.64
CA GLY A 210 14.44 -25.87 -11.22
C GLY A 210 14.03 -24.55 -10.56
N ARG A 211 14.06 -23.43 -11.30
CA ARG A 211 13.67 -22.11 -10.78
C ARG A 211 12.16 -21.95 -10.73
N ARG A 212 11.45 -22.56 -11.69
CA ARG A 212 9.98 -22.64 -11.68
C ARG A 212 9.46 -23.45 -10.50
N ALA A 213 10.19 -24.48 -10.09
CA ALA A 213 9.80 -25.31 -8.95
C ALA A 213 9.77 -24.51 -7.64
N VAL A 214 10.58 -23.46 -7.48
CA VAL A 214 10.65 -22.67 -6.24
C VAL A 214 9.31 -22.07 -5.81
N PRO A 215 8.62 -21.21 -6.61
CA PRO A 215 7.33 -20.66 -6.21
C PRO A 215 6.23 -21.72 -6.13
N VAL A 216 6.30 -22.79 -6.94
CA VAL A 216 5.38 -23.93 -6.86
C VAL A 216 5.49 -24.62 -5.50
N LEU A 217 6.71 -24.97 -5.08
CA LEU A 217 6.97 -25.59 -3.79
C LEU A 217 6.60 -24.67 -2.63
N ALA A 218 6.84 -23.36 -2.75
CA ALA A 218 6.40 -22.39 -1.76
C ALA A 218 4.87 -22.38 -1.61
N THR A 219 4.12 -22.45 -2.71
CA THR A 219 2.65 -22.54 -2.69
C THR A 219 2.15 -23.84 -2.09
N LEU A 220 2.76 -24.98 -2.42
CA LEU A 220 2.44 -26.25 -1.80
C LEU A 220 2.76 -26.24 -0.29
N GLY A 221 3.86 -25.58 0.10
CA GLY A 221 4.22 -25.36 1.49
C GLY A 221 3.19 -24.51 2.24
N GLU A 222 2.72 -23.41 1.64
CA GLU A 222 1.63 -22.60 2.20
C GLU A 222 0.33 -23.41 2.35
N MET A 223 -0.01 -24.26 1.38
CA MET A 223 -1.18 -25.15 1.43
C MET A 223 -1.11 -26.17 2.56
N ALA A 224 0.07 -26.73 2.80
CA ALA A 224 0.28 -27.69 3.88
C ALA A 224 0.37 -27.00 5.26
N GLY A 225 0.93 -25.78 5.30
CA GLY A 225 1.23 -25.02 6.51
C GLY A 225 0.06 -24.20 7.09
N ASP A 226 -1.02 -23.99 6.34
CA ASP A 226 -2.21 -23.18 6.73
C ASP A 226 -2.98 -23.71 7.96
N LYS A 227 -2.46 -24.76 8.62
CA LYS A 227 -3.02 -25.41 9.82
C LYS A 227 -2.13 -25.22 11.06
N SER A 228 -1.01 -24.53 10.94
CA SER A 228 -0.05 -24.34 12.03
C SER A 228 -0.32 -23.05 12.81
N PRO A 229 -0.37 -23.09 14.15
CA PRO A 229 -0.49 -21.89 15.00
C PRO A 229 0.74 -20.96 14.94
N ALA A 230 1.84 -21.38 14.30
CA ALA A 230 3.04 -20.57 14.12
C ALA A 230 2.97 -19.62 12.91
N VAL A 231 1.95 -19.72 12.05
CA VAL A 231 1.78 -18.85 10.87
C VAL A 231 1.12 -17.53 11.32
N PRO A 232 1.74 -16.36 11.08
CA PRO A 232 1.14 -15.07 11.44
C PRO A 232 -0.19 -14.85 10.71
N ASP A 233 -1.15 -14.22 11.40
CA ASP A 233 -2.43 -13.85 10.80
C ASP A 233 -2.21 -13.06 9.51
N ARG A 234 -3.00 -13.37 8.47
CA ARG A 234 -2.91 -12.70 7.16
C ARG A 234 -3.19 -11.19 7.20
N THR A 235 -3.83 -10.67 8.25
CA THR A 235 -4.03 -9.24 8.49
C THR A 235 -3.02 -8.62 9.47
N SER A 236 -2.17 -9.43 10.10
CA SER A 236 -1.06 -8.93 10.92
C SER A 236 0.00 -8.27 10.01
N PRO A 237 0.83 -7.35 10.54
CA PRO A 237 1.94 -6.79 9.77
C PRO A 237 2.85 -7.85 9.15
N GLY A 238 3.13 -8.93 9.89
CA GLY A 238 3.96 -10.06 9.43
C GLY A 238 3.31 -10.89 8.32
N GLY A 239 1.98 -11.01 8.30
CA GLY A 239 1.24 -11.72 7.25
C GLY A 239 0.92 -10.87 6.00
N LEU A 240 0.74 -9.55 6.16
CA LEU A 240 0.47 -8.62 5.07
C LEU A 240 1.71 -8.25 4.27
N ALA A 241 2.85 -8.04 4.93
CA ALA A 241 4.10 -7.65 4.26
C ALA A 241 4.50 -8.58 3.10
N PRO A 242 4.57 -9.92 3.27
CA PRO A 242 4.92 -10.81 2.15
C PRO A 242 3.88 -10.76 1.03
N ARG A 243 2.58 -10.63 1.34
CA ARG A 243 1.52 -10.53 0.32
C ARG A 243 1.65 -9.26 -0.53
N ILE A 244 1.91 -8.12 0.10
CA ILE A 244 2.12 -6.85 -0.60
C ILE A 244 3.36 -6.96 -1.52
N VAL A 245 4.46 -7.50 -1.00
CA VAL A 245 5.72 -7.64 -1.76
C VAL A 245 5.55 -8.59 -2.94
N LEU A 246 4.99 -9.78 -2.70
CA LEU A 246 4.79 -10.80 -3.73
C LEU A 246 3.77 -10.36 -4.78
N ALA A 247 2.67 -9.71 -4.37
CA ALA A 247 1.66 -9.17 -5.29
C ALA A 247 2.24 -8.10 -6.20
N SER A 248 2.96 -7.13 -5.61
CA SER A 248 3.63 -6.05 -6.34
C SER A 248 4.64 -6.62 -7.32
N THR A 249 5.45 -7.58 -6.89
CA THR A 249 6.48 -8.22 -7.71
C THR A 249 5.86 -9.00 -8.88
N ALA A 250 4.81 -9.78 -8.63
CA ALA A 250 4.14 -10.54 -9.68
C ALA A 250 3.53 -9.61 -10.74
N ALA A 251 2.87 -8.53 -10.33
CA ALA A 251 2.28 -7.56 -11.25
C ALA A 251 3.32 -6.73 -12.00
N ASP A 252 4.42 -6.34 -11.34
CA ASP A 252 5.54 -5.64 -11.96
C ASP A 252 6.20 -6.50 -13.05
N LEU A 253 6.49 -7.77 -12.75
CA LEU A 253 7.04 -8.71 -13.72
C LEU A 253 6.08 -8.97 -14.89
N ALA A 254 4.78 -9.07 -14.63
CA ALA A 254 3.76 -9.22 -15.69
C ALA A 254 3.70 -7.97 -16.59
N ALA A 255 3.72 -6.77 -16.01
CA ALA A 255 3.72 -5.51 -16.76
C ALA A 255 4.98 -5.35 -17.62
N HIS A 256 6.16 -5.66 -17.08
CA HIS A 256 7.42 -5.64 -17.83
C HIS A 256 7.42 -6.68 -18.96
N ARG A 257 6.86 -7.88 -18.74
CA ARG A 257 6.69 -8.89 -19.80
C ARG A 257 5.82 -8.34 -20.94
N ASP A 258 4.80 -7.56 -20.63
CA ASP A 258 3.91 -6.91 -21.59
C ASP A 258 4.44 -5.54 -22.09
N ARG A 259 5.65 -5.14 -21.70
CA ARG A 259 6.33 -3.88 -22.05
C ARG A 259 5.62 -2.60 -21.59
N TYR A 260 4.91 -2.66 -20.45
CA TYR A 260 4.34 -1.50 -19.77
C TYR A 260 5.23 -1.01 -18.63
N GLU A 261 4.98 0.21 -18.15
CA GLU A 261 5.51 0.65 -16.85
C GLU A 261 4.96 -0.22 -15.70
N GLY A 262 5.86 -0.62 -14.79
CA GLY A 262 5.52 -1.57 -13.72
C GLY A 262 4.89 -0.96 -12.47
N GLY A 263 5.09 0.35 -12.24
CA GLY A 263 4.64 1.04 -11.04
C GLY A 263 3.13 0.97 -10.77
N PRO A 264 2.26 1.43 -11.69
CA PRO A 264 0.82 1.39 -11.45
C PRO A 264 0.25 -0.03 -11.29
N PRO A 265 0.63 -1.03 -12.11
CA PRO A 265 0.24 -2.43 -11.89
C PRO A 265 0.67 -2.96 -10.51
N ALA A 266 1.91 -2.68 -10.07
CA ALA A 266 2.39 -3.09 -8.76
C ALA A 266 1.55 -2.49 -7.62
N LEU A 267 1.20 -1.20 -7.70
CA LEU A 267 0.35 -0.53 -6.73
C LEU A 267 -1.07 -1.12 -6.70
N VAL A 268 -1.69 -1.34 -7.87
CA VAL A 268 -3.02 -1.94 -7.96
C VAL A 268 -3.03 -3.35 -7.35
N ALA A 269 -2.00 -4.15 -7.62
CA ALA A 269 -1.86 -5.48 -7.04
C ALA A 269 -1.68 -5.43 -5.52
N ALA A 270 -0.86 -4.52 -5.00
CA ALA A 270 -0.69 -4.32 -3.57
C ALA A 270 -2.02 -3.99 -2.86
N LEU A 271 -2.79 -3.04 -3.40
CA LEU A 271 -4.08 -2.63 -2.85
C LEU A 271 -5.10 -3.77 -2.90
N ALA A 272 -5.17 -4.49 -4.01
CA ALA A 272 -6.03 -5.67 -4.16
C ALA A 272 -5.65 -6.78 -3.18
N ALA A 273 -4.35 -7.01 -2.94
CA ALA A 273 -3.85 -7.99 -1.97
C ALA A 273 -4.25 -7.63 -0.54
N VAL A 274 -4.14 -6.36 -0.15
CA VAL A 274 -4.59 -5.90 1.18
C VAL A 274 -6.10 -6.08 1.32
N GLY A 275 -6.89 -5.64 0.34
CA GLY A 275 -8.35 -5.76 0.37
C GLY A 275 -8.83 -7.21 0.49
N THR A 276 -8.25 -8.11 -0.30
CA THR A 276 -8.60 -9.54 -0.26
C THR A 276 -8.07 -10.27 0.97
N SER A 277 -6.93 -9.85 1.55
CA SER A 277 -6.45 -10.40 2.83
C SER A 277 -7.46 -10.15 3.96
N VAL A 278 -8.07 -8.96 4.00
CA VAL A 278 -9.10 -8.61 4.99
C VAL A 278 -10.43 -9.29 4.68
N LEU A 279 -10.86 -9.26 3.41
CA LEU A 279 -12.14 -9.84 3.00
C LEU A 279 -12.16 -11.36 3.18
N GLY A 280 -11.10 -12.06 2.76
CA GLY A 280 -10.96 -13.51 2.91
C GLY A 280 -11.02 -13.94 4.38
N GLN A 281 -10.43 -13.16 5.28
CA GLN A 281 -10.50 -13.43 6.73
C GLN A 281 -11.93 -13.36 7.28
N ARG A 282 -12.70 -12.37 6.84
CA ARG A 282 -14.11 -12.24 7.22
C ARG A 282 -14.97 -13.34 6.62
N MET A 283 -14.78 -13.65 5.34
CA MET A 283 -15.54 -14.69 4.65
C MET A 283 -15.29 -16.08 5.22
N ARG A 284 -14.04 -16.45 5.53
CA ARG A 284 -13.72 -17.72 6.21
C ARG A 284 -14.31 -17.80 7.61
N GLY A 285 -14.28 -16.69 8.37
CA GLY A 285 -14.96 -16.62 9.67
C GLY A 285 -16.47 -16.87 9.57
N MET A 286 -17.15 -16.24 8.60
CA MET A 286 -18.59 -16.46 8.38
C MET A 286 -18.91 -17.88 7.89
N ALA A 287 -18.10 -18.43 6.99
CA ALA A 287 -18.26 -19.80 6.50
C ALA A 287 -18.08 -20.83 7.62
N ALA A 288 -17.07 -20.66 8.47
CA ALA A 288 -16.84 -21.52 9.62
C ALA A 288 -18.04 -21.51 10.59
N GLN A 289 -18.64 -20.33 10.85
CA GLN A 289 -19.85 -20.22 11.66
C GLN A 289 -21.06 -20.89 11.00
N ARG A 290 -21.19 -20.82 9.67
CA ARG A 290 -22.35 -21.35 8.95
C ARG A 290 -22.30 -22.86 8.74
N PHE A 291 -21.13 -23.40 8.45
CA PHE A 291 -20.93 -24.81 8.08
C PHE A 291 -20.31 -25.65 9.20
N GLY A 292 -19.97 -25.03 10.34
CA GLY A 292 -19.29 -25.71 11.46
C GLY A 292 -17.86 -26.16 11.15
N SER A 293 -17.34 -25.80 9.97
CA SER A 293 -16.00 -26.15 9.50
C SER A 293 -15.51 -25.10 8.50
N ASP A 294 -14.21 -24.82 8.56
CA ASP A 294 -13.54 -23.86 7.68
C ASP A 294 -13.07 -24.49 6.36
N LEU A 295 -13.08 -25.84 6.26
CA LEU A 295 -12.58 -26.57 5.10
C LEU A 295 -13.28 -26.22 3.77
N PRO A 296 -14.63 -26.13 3.69
CA PRO A 296 -15.31 -25.78 2.44
C PRO A 296 -14.97 -24.36 1.96
N GLY A 297 -14.87 -23.42 2.90
CA GLY A 297 -14.49 -22.04 2.62
C GLY A 297 -13.06 -21.93 2.08
N ALA A 298 -12.13 -22.68 2.69
CA ALA A 298 -10.74 -22.73 2.25
C ALA A 298 -10.60 -23.29 0.81
N LEU A 299 -11.31 -24.37 0.47
CA LEU A 299 -11.25 -24.95 -0.88
C LEU A 299 -11.79 -24.00 -1.96
N VAL A 300 -12.88 -23.30 -1.68
CA VAL A 300 -13.45 -22.30 -2.60
C VAL A 300 -12.51 -21.11 -2.77
N GLU A 301 -11.93 -20.61 -1.67
CA GLU A 301 -10.94 -19.53 -1.70
C GLU A 301 -9.74 -19.90 -2.57
N ASP A 302 -9.24 -21.13 -2.44
CA ASP A 302 -8.10 -21.65 -3.21
C ASP A 302 -8.40 -21.78 -4.70
N ALA A 303 -9.59 -22.26 -5.06
CA ALA A 303 -10.02 -22.37 -6.44
C ALA A 303 -10.13 -20.98 -7.09
N VAL A 304 -10.75 -20.03 -6.39
CA VAL A 304 -10.91 -18.64 -6.85
C VAL A 304 -9.54 -17.97 -6.98
N ALA A 305 -8.67 -18.11 -5.99
CA ALA A 305 -7.33 -17.54 -5.99
C ALA A 305 -6.49 -18.10 -7.16
N SER A 306 -6.54 -19.41 -7.39
CA SER A 306 -5.84 -20.06 -8.50
C SER A 306 -6.35 -19.58 -9.86
N GLY A 307 -7.68 -19.45 -10.01
CA GLY A 307 -8.30 -18.93 -11.23
C GLY A 307 -7.90 -17.48 -11.52
N LEU A 308 -7.98 -16.61 -10.52
CA LEU A 308 -7.55 -15.21 -10.63
C LEU A 308 -6.06 -15.08 -10.96
N ALA A 309 -5.21 -15.88 -10.31
CA ALA A 309 -3.77 -15.89 -10.57
C ALA A 309 -3.48 -16.31 -12.02
N TRP A 310 -4.14 -17.36 -12.51
CA TRP A 310 -3.96 -17.86 -13.88
C TRP A 310 -4.40 -16.84 -14.93
N LEU A 311 -5.54 -16.17 -14.72
CA LEU A 311 -6.03 -15.11 -15.60
C LEU A 311 -5.11 -13.88 -15.57
N GLY A 312 -4.70 -13.44 -14.37
CA GLY A 312 -3.83 -12.30 -14.18
C GLY A 312 -2.42 -12.52 -14.75
N ALA A 313 -1.90 -13.74 -14.70
CA ALA A 313 -0.63 -14.12 -15.31
C ALA A 313 -0.69 -14.28 -16.84
N GLY A 314 -1.84 -14.06 -17.48
CA GLY A 314 -1.96 -14.00 -18.93
C GLY A 314 -1.22 -12.82 -19.56
N GLY A 315 -0.71 -12.99 -20.77
CA GLY A 315 -0.12 -11.92 -21.58
C GLY A 315 -1.07 -11.49 -22.68
N VAL A 316 -0.90 -10.27 -23.21
CA VAL A 316 -1.60 -9.84 -24.42
C VAL A 316 -0.86 -10.42 -25.63
N THR A 317 -1.43 -11.42 -26.30
CA THR A 317 -1.02 -11.76 -27.67
C THR A 317 -1.38 -10.59 -28.57
N ARG A 318 -0.44 -9.66 -28.82
CA ARG A 318 -0.58 -8.79 -29.99
C ARG A 318 -0.49 -9.70 -31.21
N ARG A 319 -1.59 -9.84 -31.96
CA ARG A 319 -1.53 -10.30 -33.34
C ARG A 319 -0.59 -9.33 -34.06
N SER A 320 0.49 -9.84 -34.62
CA SER A 320 1.33 -9.11 -35.55
C SER A 320 0.46 -8.74 -36.75
N THR A 321 -0.06 -7.51 -36.78
CA THR A 321 -0.51 -6.90 -38.02
C THR A 321 0.74 -6.64 -38.84
N VAL A 322 1.09 -7.61 -39.69
CA VAL A 322 2.02 -7.39 -40.79
C VAL A 322 1.36 -6.33 -41.68
N PRO A 323 1.98 -5.15 -41.93
CA PRO A 323 1.50 -4.26 -42.97
C PRO A 323 1.68 -5.00 -44.29
N GLY A 324 0.58 -5.19 -45.03
CA GLY A 324 0.63 -5.76 -46.37
C GLY A 324 1.61 -5.00 -47.24
N SER A 325 2.50 -5.75 -47.87
CA SER A 325 3.39 -5.37 -48.97
C SER A 325 2.62 -4.78 -50.15
#